data_AF-A0A815YG35-F1
#
_entry.id   AF-A0A815YG35-F1
#
_cell.length_a   1.000
_cell.length_b   1.000
_cell.length_c   1.000
_cell.angle_alpha   90.00
_cell.angle_beta   90.00
_cell.angle_gamma   90.00
#
_symmetry.space_group_name_H-M   'P 1'
#
loop_
_entity.id
_entity.type
_entity.pdbx_description
1 polymer ?
#
loop_
_entity_poly.entity_id
_entity_poly.type
_entity_poly.pdbx_seq_one_letter_code
_entity_poly.pdbx_strand_id
1 'polypeptide(L)'
;DLEDNILNIKGDHCHPPEPEEIQIRVFKQVVKERAISENTPIPQIYDEEAARINLSTLAIAALPSQGELGSTLNKARRLQTPSIPNSQLFDIPQSYTKTLKNLPFLLYFAAFVCVFALLSDRKKPTYKYLFHELRNKAAQLNMTFNPYTIMSDFEGTVAEILKIEFPNSQHVGCFFHYTQSIYRNFQQLGLSSQYAADDEIRNTCRKLMALALMPISLVLQAYDDLHGSVLESSSTTFDSLKP
;
A
#
# COMPACT_ATOMS: atom_id res chain seq x y z
N ASP A 1 -38.06 21.75 26.05
CA ASP A 1 -37.13 22.86 26.31
C ASP A 1 -36.00 22.45 27.25
N LEU A 2 -35.12 21.55 26.77
CA LEU A 2 -33.86 21.19 27.44
C LEU A 2 -32.73 21.06 26.39
N GLU A 3 -32.78 21.89 25.36
CA GLU A 3 -31.65 22.18 24.48
C GLU A 3 -31.24 23.62 24.80
N ASP A 4 -30.11 23.81 25.50
CA ASP A 4 -29.24 25.02 25.42
C ASP A 4 -28.21 25.18 26.55
N ASN A 5 -28.09 24.24 27.52
CA ASN A 5 -27.10 24.39 28.61
C ASN A 5 -25.94 23.38 28.57
N ILE A 6 -25.23 23.29 27.44
CA ILE A 6 -23.87 22.73 27.46
C ILE A 6 -22.88 23.88 27.50
N LEU A 7 -22.47 24.25 28.71
CA LEU A 7 -21.33 25.14 28.96
C LEU A 7 -20.05 24.44 28.45
N ASN A 8 -19.56 24.85 27.28
CA ASN A 8 -18.25 24.44 26.78
C ASN A 8 -17.15 25.24 27.50
N ILE A 9 -16.74 24.78 28.67
CA ILE A 9 -15.60 25.34 29.39
C ILE A 9 -14.33 24.85 28.69
N LYS A 10 -13.84 25.62 27.71
CA LYS A 10 -12.42 25.59 27.35
C LYS A 10 -11.66 26.23 28.51
N GLY A 11 -11.14 25.41 29.42
CA GLY A 11 -10.23 25.90 30.45
C GLY A 11 -9.00 26.51 29.77
N ASP A 12 -8.76 27.80 30.00
CA ASP A 12 -7.45 28.38 29.77
C ASP A 12 -6.50 27.75 30.79
N HIS A 13 -5.61 26.88 30.30
CA HIS A 13 -4.58 26.26 31.13
C HIS A 13 -3.53 27.33 31.49
N CYS A 14 -3.67 27.88 32.70
CA CYS A 14 -2.84 28.97 33.24
C CYS A 14 -1.59 28.44 33.99
N HIS A 15 -0.97 27.37 33.50
CA HIS A 15 0.32 26.88 33.98
C HIS A 15 1.34 26.91 32.84
N PRO A 16 2.63 27.19 33.12
CA PRO A 16 3.69 26.97 32.14
C PRO A 16 3.60 25.52 31.61
N PRO A 17 3.73 25.27 30.30
CA PRO A 17 3.73 23.92 29.77
C PRO A 17 4.86 23.13 30.45
N GLU A 18 4.53 21.95 30.97
CA GLU A 18 5.52 21.10 31.61
C GLU A 18 6.64 20.78 30.60
N PRO A 19 7.92 20.78 31.03
CA PRO A 19 9.06 20.51 30.14
C PRO A 19 8.90 19.23 29.31
N GLU A 20 8.23 18.22 29.86
CA GLU A 20 7.92 16.95 29.22
C GLU A 20 6.96 17.11 28.03
N GLU A 21 5.92 17.95 28.14
CA GLU A 21 4.98 18.19 27.04
C GLU A 21 5.64 18.89 25.86
N ILE A 22 6.58 19.80 26.15
CA ILE A 22 7.39 20.48 25.13
C ILE A 22 8.24 19.44 24.38
N GLN A 23 8.89 18.53 25.11
CA GLN A 23 9.71 17.46 24.51
C GLN A 23 8.87 16.52 23.65
N ILE A 24 7.69 16.10 24.11
CA ILE A 24 6.77 15.25 23.33
C ILE A 24 6.27 15.97 22.08
N ARG A 25 6.00 17.27 22.16
CA ARG A 25 5.59 18.07 21.00
C ARG A 25 6.69 18.17 19.96
N VAL A 26 7.93 18.42 20.39
CA VAL A 26 9.12 18.42 19.52
C VAL A 26 9.30 17.06 18.86
N PHE A 27 9.22 15.98 19.63
CA PHE A 27 9.29 14.61 19.10
C PHE A 27 8.23 14.35 18.01
N LYS A 28 6.95 14.67 18.28
CA LYS A 28 5.87 14.53 17.30
C LYS A 28 6.13 15.32 16.02
N GLN A 29 6.69 16.52 16.15
CA GLN A 29 7.00 17.37 15.01
C GLN A 29 8.12 16.77 14.16
N VAL A 30 9.22 16.32 14.77
CA VAL A 30 10.35 15.69 14.07
C VAL A 30 9.93 14.41 13.35
N VAL A 31 9.22 13.51 14.04
CA VAL A 31 8.73 12.27 13.43
C VAL A 31 7.77 12.55 12.26
N LYS A 32 6.94 13.60 12.37
CA LYS A 32 6.03 14.02 11.29
C LYS A 32 6.78 14.61 10.10
N GLU A 33 7.81 15.42 10.32
CA GLU A 33 8.66 15.98 9.27
C GLU A 33 9.40 14.88 8.52
N ARG A 34 10.07 13.97 9.25
CA ARG A 34 10.72 12.79 8.67
C ARG A 34 9.75 11.88 7.94
N ALA A 35 8.53 11.69 8.48
CA ALA A 35 7.50 10.93 7.79
C ALA A 35 7.11 11.55 6.44
N ILE A 36 7.15 12.88 6.30
CA ILE A 36 6.83 13.57 5.06
C ILE A 36 8.01 13.58 4.07
N SER A 37 9.22 13.80 4.56
CA SER A 37 10.42 13.98 3.72
C SER A 37 11.10 12.68 3.33
N GLU A 38 10.94 11.62 4.14
CA GLU A 38 11.64 10.34 3.96
C GLU A 38 10.68 9.21 3.59
N ASN A 39 11.20 8.25 2.81
CA ASN A 39 10.48 7.04 2.42
C ASN A 39 10.65 5.88 3.43
N THR A 40 11.28 6.13 4.57
CA THR A 40 11.54 5.13 5.62
C THR A 40 10.22 4.66 6.26
N PRO A 41 10.04 3.37 6.59
CA PRO A 41 8.82 2.91 7.28
C PRO A 41 8.57 3.71 8.58
N ILE A 42 7.31 4.12 8.83
CA ILE A 42 6.93 4.83 10.06
C ILE A 42 7.40 4.15 11.36
N PRO A 43 7.31 2.79 11.50
CA PRO A 43 7.87 2.12 12.67
C PRO A 43 9.34 2.44 12.89
N GLN A 44 10.12 2.38 11.81
CA GLN A 44 11.55 2.60 11.87
C GLN A 44 11.91 4.06 12.17
N ILE A 45 11.22 5.04 11.58
CA ILE A 45 11.41 6.47 11.91
C ILE A 45 11.13 6.70 13.40
N TYR A 46 10.06 6.09 13.92
CA TYR A 46 9.69 6.23 15.32
C TYR A 46 10.76 5.65 16.25
N ASP A 47 11.23 4.43 15.99
CA ASP A 47 12.25 3.76 16.81
C ASP A 47 13.60 4.52 16.77
N GLU A 48 14.01 4.99 15.60
CA GLU A 48 15.23 5.78 15.42
C GLU A 48 15.17 7.11 16.18
N GLU A 49 14.08 7.86 16.06
CA GLU A 49 13.93 9.12 16.78
C GLU A 49 13.77 8.91 18.28
N ALA A 50 13.07 7.86 18.71
CA ALA A 50 12.93 7.51 20.12
C ALA A 50 14.29 7.13 20.75
N ALA A 51 15.17 6.50 19.99
CA ALA A 51 16.54 6.19 20.42
C ALA A 51 17.48 7.40 20.38
N ARG A 52 17.19 8.40 19.54
CA ARG A 52 18.03 9.60 19.34
C ARG A 52 17.76 10.70 20.36
N ILE A 53 16.52 10.79 20.83
CA ILE A 53 16.08 11.87 21.72
C ILE A 53 16.45 11.57 23.17
N ASN A 54 17.16 12.49 23.82
CA ASN A 54 17.44 12.41 25.26
C ASN A 54 16.23 12.92 26.04
N LEU A 55 15.24 12.04 26.26
CA LEU A 55 14.03 12.34 27.03
C LEU A 55 14.23 12.07 28.53
N SER A 56 13.50 12.82 29.36
CA SER A 56 13.37 12.49 30.79
C SER A 56 12.58 11.19 30.97
N THR A 57 12.78 10.48 32.08
CA THR A 57 12.08 9.22 32.38
C THR A 57 10.55 9.37 32.35
N LEU A 58 10.05 10.53 32.78
CA LEU A 58 8.62 10.87 32.73
C LEU A 58 8.13 11.12 31.31
N ALA A 59 8.93 11.80 30.48
CA ALA A 59 8.60 12.03 29.08
C ALA A 59 8.59 10.73 28.25
N ILE A 60 9.48 9.77 28.54
CA ILE A 60 9.49 8.44 27.91
C ILE A 60 8.20 7.67 28.21
N ALA A 61 7.74 7.72 29.48
CA ALA A 61 6.50 7.04 29.88
C ALA A 61 5.25 7.68 29.26
N ALA A 62 5.31 8.97 28.93
CA ALA A 62 4.23 9.74 28.31
C ALA A 62 4.34 9.82 26.78
N LEU A 63 5.32 9.15 26.16
CA LEU A 63 5.43 9.11 24.71
C LEU A 63 4.19 8.42 24.09
N PRO A 64 3.58 9.01 23.06
CA PRO A 64 2.47 8.39 22.36
C PRO A 64 2.93 7.10 21.69
N SER A 65 2.11 6.05 21.74
CA SER A 65 2.48 4.79 21.12
C SER A 65 2.60 4.93 19.60
N GLN A 66 3.41 4.07 18.99
CA GLN A 66 3.57 4.02 17.54
C GLN A 66 2.21 3.80 16.82
N GLY A 67 1.29 3.06 17.43
CA GLY A 67 -0.06 2.84 16.91
C GLY A 67 -0.92 4.12 16.91
N GLU A 68 -0.82 4.93 17.97
CA GLU A 68 -1.53 6.22 18.07
C GLU A 68 -1.03 7.22 17.02
N LEU A 69 0.28 7.30 16.82
CA LEU A 69 0.86 8.22 15.83
C LEU A 69 0.78 7.71 14.40
N GLY A 70 0.78 6.40 14.18
CA GLY A 70 0.86 5.80 12.86
C GLY A 70 -0.24 6.27 11.91
N SER A 71 -1.49 6.41 12.39
CA SER A 71 -2.61 6.90 11.58
C SER A 71 -2.42 8.36 11.12
N THR A 72 -1.94 9.22 12.03
CA THR A 72 -1.65 10.64 11.80
C THR A 72 -0.49 10.82 10.82
N LEU A 73 0.58 10.05 11.00
CA LEU A 73 1.77 10.09 10.15
C LEU A 73 1.47 9.56 8.74
N ASN A 74 0.72 8.46 8.63
CA ASN A 74 0.26 7.96 7.34
C ASN A 74 -0.70 8.94 6.64
N LYS A 75 -1.54 9.66 7.41
CA LYS A 75 -2.37 10.74 6.86
C LYS A 75 -1.51 11.89 6.33
N ALA A 76 -0.48 12.29 7.06
CA ALA A 76 0.46 13.33 6.64
C ALA A 76 1.18 12.95 5.33
N ARG A 77 1.61 11.69 5.18
CA ARG A 77 2.15 11.15 3.92
C ARG A 77 1.16 11.22 2.77
N ARG A 78 -0.08 10.79 2.99
CA ARG A 78 -1.13 10.79 1.96
C ARG A 78 -1.48 12.20 1.47
N LEU A 79 -1.34 13.22 2.30
CA LEU A 79 -1.59 14.61 1.90
C LEU A 79 -0.49 15.17 0.97
N GLN A 80 0.70 14.58 0.98
CA GLN A 80 1.80 14.94 0.07
C GLN A 80 1.72 14.22 -1.28
N THR A 81 1.03 13.07 -1.31
CA THR A 81 0.70 12.40 -2.57
C THR A 81 -0.49 13.08 -3.23
N PRO A 82 -0.52 13.19 -4.57
CA PRO A 82 -1.67 13.73 -5.27
C PRO A 82 -2.93 12.98 -4.86
N SER A 83 -4.01 13.74 -4.62
CA SER A 83 -5.31 13.15 -4.32
C SER A 83 -5.72 12.23 -5.46
N ILE A 84 -6.24 11.05 -5.11
CA ILE A 84 -6.85 10.17 -6.12
C ILE A 84 -7.94 11.01 -6.80
N PRO A 85 -7.94 11.12 -8.14
CA PRO A 85 -8.94 11.91 -8.85
C PRO A 85 -10.33 11.34 -8.53
N ASN A 86 -11.19 12.17 -7.93
CA ASN A 86 -12.59 11.81 -7.66
C ASN A 86 -13.51 12.06 -8.88
N SER A 87 -12.99 12.68 -9.94
CA SER A 87 -13.70 12.83 -11.20
C SER A 87 -13.74 11.50 -11.94
N GLN A 88 -14.90 11.10 -12.45
CA GLN A 88 -14.99 10.10 -13.52
C GLN A 88 -14.04 10.53 -14.64
N LEU A 89 -12.92 9.83 -14.74
CA LEU A 89 -11.82 10.14 -15.63
C LEU A 89 -12.27 9.85 -17.06
N PHE A 90 -12.63 10.93 -17.77
CA PHE A 90 -12.83 11.03 -19.22
C PHE A 90 -14.05 10.26 -19.77
N ASP A 91 -14.76 10.87 -20.72
CA ASP A 91 -15.61 10.13 -21.66
C ASP A 91 -14.70 9.28 -22.53
N ILE A 92 -14.36 8.07 -22.07
CA ILE A 92 -13.48 7.16 -22.79
C ILE A 92 -14.25 6.67 -24.04
N PRO A 93 -13.78 6.98 -25.27
CA PRO A 93 -14.46 6.55 -26.48
C PRO A 93 -14.61 5.02 -26.49
N GLN A 94 -15.73 4.52 -27.01
CA GLN A 94 -16.06 3.09 -26.99
C GLN A 94 -15.00 2.21 -27.69
N SER A 95 -14.23 2.78 -28.62
CA SER A 95 -13.07 2.12 -29.25
C SER A 95 -11.96 1.77 -28.26
N TYR A 96 -11.81 2.53 -27.17
CA TYR A 96 -10.81 2.33 -26.12
C TYR A 96 -11.37 1.60 -24.91
N THR A 97 -12.60 1.10 -24.93
CA THR A 97 -13.13 0.27 -23.83
C THR A 97 -13.00 -1.22 -24.09
N LYS A 98 -12.48 -1.62 -25.26
CA LYS A 98 -12.33 -3.02 -25.70
C LYS A 98 -10.88 -3.35 -26.06
N THR A 99 -10.46 -4.57 -25.78
CA THR A 99 -9.20 -5.18 -26.21
C THR A 99 -9.24 -5.51 -27.71
N LEU A 100 -8.08 -5.85 -28.29
CA LEU A 100 -7.96 -6.37 -29.68
C LEU A 100 -8.79 -7.64 -29.96
N LYS A 101 -9.28 -8.31 -28.91
CA LYS A 101 -10.17 -9.47 -29.00
C LYS A 101 -11.63 -9.13 -28.69
N ASN A 102 -12.02 -7.85 -28.74
CA ASN A 102 -13.35 -7.34 -28.42
C ASN A 102 -13.84 -7.59 -26.98
N LEU A 103 -12.96 -7.95 -26.05
CA LEU A 103 -13.29 -8.06 -24.63
C LEU A 103 -13.20 -6.70 -23.94
N PRO A 104 -14.09 -6.33 -22.99
CA PRO A 104 -13.95 -5.11 -22.21
C PRO A 104 -12.56 -5.01 -21.55
N PHE A 105 -11.83 -3.93 -21.83
CA PHE A 105 -10.49 -3.66 -21.29
C PHE A 105 -10.55 -2.75 -20.07
N LEU A 106 -11.41 -1.73 -20.12
CA LEU A 106 -11.67 -0.83 -19.00
C LEU A 106 -12.98 -1.26 -18.33
N LEU A 107 -12.85 -2.15 -17.35
CA LEU A 107 -13.89 -2.31 -16.36
C LEU A 107 -13.73 -1.14 -15.38
N TYR A 108 -14.69 -0.21 -15.38
CA TYR A 108 -14.89 0.68 -14.24
C TYR A 108 -15.24 -0.20 -13.04
N PHE A 109 -14.22 -0.67 -12.32
CA PHE A 109 -14.38 -1.46 -11.11
C PHE A 109 -14.75 -0.50 -9.98
N ALA A 110 -16.05 -0.24 -9.81
CA ALA A 110 -16.55 0.18 -8.51
C ALA A 110 -16.35 -1.02 -7.56
N ALA A 111 -15.31 -0.97 -6.75
CA ALA A 111 -15.07 -1.96 -5.72
C ALA A 111 -15.94 -1.61 -4.50
N PHE A 112 -16.94 -2.45 -4.24
CA PHE A 112 -17.73 -2.37 -3.01
C PHE A 112 -17.16 -3.34 -2.00
N VAL A 113 -16.92 -2.86 -0.78
CA VAL A 113 -16.54 -3.77 0.30
C VAL A 113 -17.79 -4.50 0.76
N CYS A 114 -17.90 -5.78 0.40
CA CYS A 114 -19.04 -6.60 0.76
C CYS A 114 -18.91 -7.22 2.14
N VAL A 115 -17.68 -7.57 2.55
CA VAL A 115 -17.42 -8.27 3.82
C VAL A 115 -16.10 -7.82 4.43
N PHE A 116 -16.09 -7.66 5.75
CA PHE A 116 -14.89 -7.57 6.57
C PHE A 116 -14.80 -8.81 7.45
N ALA A 117 -13.61 -9.42 7.52
CA ALA A 117 -13.35 -10.56 8.38
C ALA A 117 -12.07 -10.33 9.19
N LEU A 118 -12.17 -10.49 10.51
CA LEU A 118 -11.02 -10.48 11.40
C LEU A 118 -10.65 -11.93 11.73
N LEU A 119 -9.43 -12.33 11.39
CA LEU A 119 -8.95 -13.70 11.55
C LEU A 119 -7.93 -13.77 12.69
N SER A 120 -7.92 -14.89 13.43
CA SER A 120 -7.01 -15.13 14.54
C SER A 120 -5.58 -15.43 14.10
N ASP A 121 -5.40 -15.99 12.91
CA ASP A 121 -4.10 -16.25 12.29
C ASP A 121 -4.20 -16.34 10.76
N ARG A 122 -3.04 -16.50 10.11
CA ARG A 122 -2.90 -16.62 8.65
C ARG A 122 -2.68 -18.08 8.20
N LYS A 123 -3.45 -19.02 8.75
CA LYS A 123 -3.29 -20.46 8.45
C LYS A 123 -4.40 -20.99 7.55
N LYS A 124 -4.08 -22.10 6.85
CA LYS A 124 -5.01 -22.82 5.96
C LYS A 124 -6.37 -23.13 6.60
N PRO A 125 -6.46 -23.68 7.84
CA PRO A 125 -7.75 -23.98 8.45
C PRO A 125 -8.62 -22.74 8.67
N THR A 126 -8.00 -21.63 9.07
CA THR A 126 -8.67 -20.35 9.34
C THR A 126 -9.26 -19.74 8.08
N TYR A 127 -8.49 -19.71 6.98
CA TYR A 127 -9.01 -19.25 5.68
C TYR A 127 -10.09 -20.18 5.13
N LYS A 128 -9.91 -21.49 5.27
CA LYS A 128 -10.92 -22.47 4.82
C LYS A 128 -12.25 -22.23 5.54
N TYR A 129 -12.19 -22.03 6.86
CA TYR A 129 -13.37 -21.70 7.66
C TYR A 129 -14.04 -20.40 7.19
N LEU A 130 -13.27 -19.33 6.95
CA LEU A 130 -13.80 -18.06 6.44
C LEU A 130 -14.60 -18.24 5.14
N PHE A 131 -14.01 -18.87 4.12
CA PHE A 131 -14.68 -19.02 2.82
C PHE A 131 -15.87 -19.98 2.88
N HIS A 132 -15.81 -20.99 3.75
CA HIS A 132 -16.94 -21.86 4.03
C HIS A 132 -18.11 -21.08 4.65
N GLU A 133 -17.86 -20.28 5.69
CA GLU A 133 -18.87 -19.44 6.34
C GLU A 133 -19.46 -18.39 5.39
N LEU A 134 -18.65 -17.81 4.51
CA LEU A 134 -19.13 -16.90 3.46
C LEU A 134 -20.16 -17.56 2.53
N ARG A 135 -19.90 -18.80 2.09
CA ARG A 135 -20.86 -19.56 1.27
C ARG A 135 -22.12 -19.89 2.05
N ASN A 136 -21.98 -20.33 3.31
CA ASN A 136 -23.12 -20.64 4.17
C ASN A 136 -24.00 -19.40 4.37
N LYS A 137 -23.39 -18.23 4.61
CA LYS A 137 -24.13 -16.98 4.80
C LYS A 137 -24.81 -16.52 3.53
N ALA A 138 -24.16 -16.64 2.37
CA ALA A 138 -24.80 -16.34 1.09
C ALA A 138 -26.00 -17.25 0.83
N ALA A 139 -25.89 -18.56 1.12
CA ALA A 139 -26.99 -19.50 0.98
C ALA A 139 -28.17 -19.16 1.90
N GLN A 140 -27.91 -18.76 3.16
CA GLN A 140 -28.95 -18.28 4.08
C GLN A 140 -29.69 -17.03 3.58
N LEU A 141 -29.00 -16.21 2.78
CA LEU A 141 -29.58 -15.02 2.15
C LEU A 141 -30.23 -15.31 0.79
N ASN A 142 -30.35 -16.59 0.40
CA ASN A 142 -30.81 -17.03 -0.92
C ASN A 142 -29.99 -16.42 -2.07
N MET A 143 -28.70 -16.16 -1.83
CA MET A 143 -27.77 -15.64 -2.82
C MET A 143 -26.89 -16.76 -3.38
N THR A 144 -26.71 -16.78 -4.70
CA THR A 144 -25.72 -17.64 -5.33
C THR A 144 -24.33 -17.01 -5.23
N PHE A 145 -23.49 -17.53 -4.33
CA PHE A 145 -22.10 -17.10 -4.21
C PHE A 145 -21.18 -18.04 -4.99
N ASN A 146 -21.06 -17.76 -6.30
CA ASN A 146 -20.19 -18.50 -7.22
C ASN A 146 -19.44 -17.51 -8.12
N PRO A 147 -18.34 -16.90 -7.64
CA PRO A 147 -17.60 -15.91 -8.41
C PRO A 147 -16.99 -16.53 -9.67
N TYR A 148 -17.14 -15.86 -10.81
CA TYR A 148 -16.48 -16.31 -12.05
C TYR A 148 -14.97 -16.09 -12.01
N THR A 149 -14.53 -14.94 -11.48
CA THR A 149 -13.11 -14.61 -11.31
C THR A 149 -12.84 -14.25 -9.86
N ILE A 150 -11.76 -14.77 -9.31
CA ILE A 150 -11.25 -14.42 -7.99
C ILE A 150 -9.88 -13.78 -8.18
N MET A 151 -9.79 -12.51 -7.80
CA MET A 151 -8.54 -11.78 -7.74
C MET A 151 -8.06 -11.76 -6.28
N SER A 152 -6.91 -12.36 -6.00
CA SER A 152 -6.28 -12.34 -4.68
C SER A 152 -4.93 -11.64 -4.74
N ASP A 153 -4.39 -11.31 -3.58
CA ASP A 153 -2.95 -11.06 -3.48
C ASP A 153 -2.14 -12.35 -3.74
N PHE A 154 -0.83 -12.26 -3.57
CA PHE A 154 0.10 -13.37 -3.79
C PHE A 154 0.36 -14.18 -2.51
N GLU A 155 -0.52 -14.13 -1.51
CA GLU A 155 -0.41 -15.00 -0.33
C GLU A 155 -0.69 -16.46 -0.71
N GLY A 156 0.35 -17.30 -0.68
CA GLY A 156 0.26 -18.68 -1.14
C GLY A 156 -0.81 -19.51 -0.41
N THR A 157 -0.96 -19.30 0.91
CA THR A 157 -1.99 -19.96 1.72
C THR A 157 -3.40 -19.65 1.23
N VAL A 158 -3.69 -18.37 0.97
CA VAL A 158 -4.99 -17.91 0.50
C VAL A 158 -5.26 -18.44 -0.92
N ALA A 159 -4.28 -18.33 -1.81
CA ALA A 159 -4.38 -18.81 -3.19
C ALA A 159 -4.70 -20.32 -3.26
N GLU A 160 -4.11 -21.14 -2.39
CA GLU A 160 -4.39 -22.57 -2.32
C GLU A 160 -5.81 -22.84 -1.82
N ILE A 161 -6.24 -22.18 -0.75
CA ILE A 161 -7.59 -22.37 -0.19
C ILE A 161 -8.66 -21.90 -1.18
N LEU A 162 -8.46 -20.78 -1.86
CA LEU A 162 -9.40 -20.30 -2.88
C LEU A 162 -9.60 -21.32 -4.00
N LYS A 163 -8.54 -22.00 -4.45
CA LYS A 163 -8.64 -23.07 -5.46
C LYS A 163 -9.42 -24.28 -4.95
N ILE A 164 -9.30 -24.60 -3.66
CA ILE A 164 -10.05 -25.70 -3.04
C ILE A 164 -11.55 -25.35 -2.89
N GLU A 165 -11.83 -24.14 -2.43
CA GLU A 165 -13.21 -23.70 -2.12
C GLU A 165 -13.99 -23.25 -3.37
N PHE A 166 -13.27 -22.77 -4.40
CA PHE A 166 -13.81 -22.28 -5.67
C PHE A 166 -13.03 -22.84 -6.88
N PRO A 167 -13.06 -24.16 -7.11
CA PRO A 167 -12.26 -24.80 -8.16
C PRO A 167 -12.67 -24.40 -9.58
N ASN A 168 -13.92 -23.97 -9.76
CA ASN A 168 -14.47 -23.57 -11.05
C ASN A 168 -14.24 -22.08 -11.38
N SER A 169 -13.72 -21.30 -10.44
CA SER A 169 -13.42 -19.89 -10.65
C SER A 169 -12.09 -19.72 -11.37
N GLN A 170 -11.98 -18.66 -12.18
CA GLN A 170 -10.72 -18.20 -12.71
C GLN A 170 -9.93 -17.47 -11.62
N HIS A 171 -8.78 -18.02 -11.22
CA HIS A 171 -7.91 -17.42 -10.20
C HIS A 171 -6.86 -16.53 -10.86
N VAL A 172 -6.85 -15.25 -10.52
CA VAL A 172 -5.89 -14.26 -11.07
C VAL A 172 -5.18 -13.50 -9.95
N GLY A 173 -3.91 -13.17 -10.18
CA GLY A 173 -3.15 -12.33 -9.26
C GLY A 173 -3.58 -10.86 -9.36
N CYS A 174 -3.55 -10.16 -8.24
CA CYS A 174 -3.87 -8.74 -8.20
C CYS A 174 -2.71 -7.87 -8.74
N PHE A 175 -2.93 -7.18 -9.86
CA PHE A 175 -1.92 -6.31 -10.47
C PHE A 175 -1.46 -5.18 -9.54
N PHE A 176 -2.36 -4.64 -8.71
CA PHE A 176 -2.00 -3.65 -7.69
C PHE A 176 -0.96 -4.19 -6.70
N HIS A 177 -1.20 -5.37 -6.14
CA HIS A 177 -0.24 -5.99 -5.21
C HIS A 177 1.07 -6.39 -5.89
N TYR A 178 1.02 -6.78 -7.17
CA TYR A 178 2.20 -7.09 -7.97
C TYR A 178 3.09 -5.86 -8.16
N THR A 179 2.53 -4.77 -8.69
CA THR A 179 3.25 -3.52 -8.91
C THR A 179 3.75 -2.91 -7.60
N GLN A 180 2.95 -2.98 -6.54
CA GLN A 180 3.38 -2.57 -5.20
C GLN A 180 4.57 -3.39 -4.70
N SER A 181 4.62 -4.70 -4.98
CA SER A 181 5.73 -5.56 -4.57
C SER A 181 7.02 -5.23 -5.32
N ILE A 182 6.93 -4.92 -6.63
CA ILE A 182 8.06 -4.41 -7.41
C ILE A 182 8.58 -3.10 -6.81
N TYR A 183 7.68 -2.15 -6.54
CA TYR A 183 8.09 -0.87 -5.98
C TYR A 183 8.71 -1.03 -4.58
N ARG A 184 8.17 -1.91 -3.74
CA ARG A 184 8.77 -2.24 -2.43
C ARG A 184 10.20 -2.77 -2.57
N ASN A 185 10.48 -3.60 -3.57
CA ASN A 185 11.86 -4.05 -3.83
C ASN A 185 12.76 -2.88 -4.22
N PHE A 186 12.30 -1.95 -5.07
CA PHE A 186 13.06 -0.73 -5.39
C PHE A 186 13.35 0.10 -4.13
N GLN A 187 12.38 0.21 -3.21
CA GLN A 187 12.58 0.89 -1.94
C GLN A 187 13.64 0.19 -1.07
N GLN A 188 13.58 -1.14 -0.95
CA GLN A 188 14.54 -1.93 -0.18
C GLN A 188 15.97 -1.87 -0.74
N LEU A 189 16.10 -1.68 -2.05
CA LEU A 189 17.38 -1.46 -2.73
C LEU A 189 17.89 -0.01 -2.60
N GLY A 190 17.19 0.88 -1.88
CA GLY A 190 17.58 2.28 -1.73
C GLY A 190 17.32 3.14 -2.97
N LEU A 191 16.63 2.62 -3.98
CA LEU A 191 16.42 3.29 -5.28
C LEU A 191 15.29 4.31 -5.26
N SER A 192 14.73 4.65 -4.09
CA SER A 192 13.55 5.54 -3.99
C SER A 192 13.84 6.95 -4.53
N SER A 193 14.95 7.55 -4.12
CA SER A 193 15.34 8.90 -4.56
C SER A 193 15.67 8.93 -6.04
N GLN A 194 16.30 7.86 -6.54
CA GLN A 194 16.64 7.69 -7.94
C GLN A 194 15.40 7.47 -8.80
N TYR A 195 14.43 6.67 -8.34
CA TYR A 195 13.14 6.53 -9.02
C TYR A 195 12.42 7.88 -9.19
N ALA A 196 12.60 8.82 -8.25
CA ALA A 196 12.03 10.17 -8.35
C ALA A 196 12.84 11.08 -9.29
N ALA A 197 14.17 10.98 -9.28
CA ALA A 197 15.06 11.89 -10.00
C ALA A 197 15.43 11.43 -11.43
N ASP A 198 15.41 10.13 -11.69
CA ASP A 198 15.95 9.49 -12.89
C ASP A 198 14.84 8.80 -13.69
N ASP A 199 14.62 9.29 -14.91
CA ASP A 199 13.63 8.75 -15.85
C ASP A 199 13.95 7.32 -16.31
N GLU A 200 15.22 6.97 -16.47
CA GLU A 200 15.63 5.63 -16.90
C GLU A 200 15.30 4.60 -15.83
N ILE A 201 15.67 4.87 -14.57
CA ILE A 201 15.36 4.01 -13.42
C ILE A 201 13.85 3.89 -13.22
N ARG A 202 13.12 5.00 -13.33
CA ARG A 202 11.66 5.02 -13.27
C ARG A 202 11.04 4.20 -14.40
N ASN A 203 11.55 4.31 -15.62
CA ASN A 203 11.08 3.54 -16.76
C ASN A 203 11.40 2.06 -16.63
N THR A 204 12.57 1.68 -16.15
CA THR A 204 12.93 0.29 -15.87
C THR A 204 11.97 -0.33 -14.85
N CYS A 205 11.67 0.39 -13.77
CA CYS A 205 10.67 -0.03 -12.79
C CYS A 205 9.28 -0.24 -13.42
N ARG A 206 8.84 0.70 -14.27
CA ARG A 206 7.56 0.61 -14.99
C ARG A 206 7.54 -0.53 -16.01
N LYS A 207 8.66 -0.80 -16.71
CA LYS A 207 8.81 -1.92 -17.62
C LYS A 207 8.71 -3.26 -16.88
N LEU A 208 9.35 -3.39 -15.71
CA LEU A 208 9.18 -4.55 -14.83
C LEU A 208 7.71 -4.74 -14.44
N MET A 209 7.01 -3.68 -14.07
CA MET A 209 5.58 -3.72 -13.77
C MET A 209 4.72 -4.12 -14.99
N ALA A 210 5.13 -3.74 -16.20
CA ALA A 210 4.41 -4.06 -17.41
C ALA A 210 4.58 -5.52 -17.86
N LEU A 211 5.57 -6.26 -17.36
CA LEU A 211 5.78 -7.67 -17.71
C LEU A 211 4.53 -8.54 -17.45
N ALA A 212 3.80 -8.27 -16.37
CA ALA A 212 2.56 -8.98 -16.06
C ALA A 212 1.41 -8.76 -17.06
N LEU A 213 1.52 -7.74 -17.92
CA LEU A 213 0.52 -7.41 -18.94
C LEU A 213 0.84 -8.02 -20.30
N MET A 214 2.01 -8.64 -20.44
CA MET A 214 2.43 -9.23 -21.70
C MET A 214 1.84 -10.63 -21.92
N PRO A 215 1.75 -11.09 -23.19
CA PRO A 215 1.54 -12.50 -23.49
C PRO A 215 2.60 -13.36 -22.81
N ILE A 216 2.17 -14.44 -22.14
CA ILE A 216 3.05 -15.33 -21.35
C ILE A 216 4.26 -15.81 -22.16
N SER A 217 4.07 -16.09 -23.45
CA SER A 217 5.14 -16.55 -24.35
C SER A 217 6.27 -15.54 -24.56
N LEU A 218 6.02 -14.25 -24.29
CA LEU A 218 6.98 -13.16 -24.47
C LEU A 218 7.61 -12.67 -23.16
N VAL A 219 7.06 -13.09 -22.00
CA VAL A 219 7.49 -12.58 -20.69
C VAL A 219 8.96 -12.87 -20.42
N LEU A 220 9.42 -14.10 -20.69
CA LEU A 220 10.82 -14.48 -20.47
C LEU A 220 11.77 -13.66 -21.34
N GLN A 221 11.48 -13.57 -22.65
CA GLN A 221 12.29 -12.78 -23.56
C GLN A 221 12.38 -11.31 -23.14
N ALA A 222 11.24 -10.68 -22.83
CA ALA A 222 11.26 -9.27 -22.43
C ALA A 222 11.93 -9.04 -21.07
N TYR A 223 11.89 -10.03 -20.18
CA TYR A 223 12.65 -9.97 -18.94
C TYR A 223 14.16 -10.01 -19.23
N ASP A 224 14.60 -10.92 -20.09
CA ASP A 224 16.01 -11.07 -20.48
C ASP A 224 16.51 -9.81 -21.22
N ASP A 225 15.71 -9.26 -22.14
CA ASP A 225 16.01 -8.00 -22.85
C ASP A 225 16.15 -6.84 -21.85
N LEU A 226 15.25 -6.75 -20.88
CA LEU A 226 15.29 -5.71 -19.85
C LEU A 226 16.54 -5.88 -18.96
N HIS A 227 16.85 -7.11 -18.57
CA HIS A 227 18.04 -7.41 -17.77
C HIS A 227 19.34 -7.08 -18.52
N GLY A 228 19.43 -7.44 -19.81
CA GLY A 228 20.57 -7.12 -20.67
C GLY A 228 20.77 -5.61 -20.83
N SER A 229 19.69 -4.86 -21.08
CA SER A 229 19.76 -3.39 -21.23
C SER A 229 20.28 -2.67 -19.98
N VAL A 230 19.99 -3.19 -18.78
CA VAL A 230 20.49 -2.64 -17.52
C VAL A 230 21.98 -2.94 -17.31
N LEU A 231 22.45 -4.13 -17.71
CA LEU A 231 23.88 -4.47 -17.63
C LEU A 231 24.71 -3.61 -18.59
N GLU A 232 24.20 -3.35 -19.79
CA GLU A 232 24.85 -2.49 -20.77
C GLU A 232 24.93 -1.04 -20.26
N SER A 233 23.84 -0.48 -19.71
CA SER A 233 23.83 0.90 -19.18
C SER A 233 24.74 1.08 -17.95
N SER A 234 24.84 0.06 -17.09
CA SER A 234 25.74 0.01 -15.92
C SER A 234 27.22 -0.09 -16.29
N SER A 235 27.54 -0.71 -17.44
CA SER A 235 28.93 -0.84 -17.92
C SER A 235 29.46 0.50 -18.47
N THR A 236 28.62 1.29 -19.13
CA THR A 236 28.96 2.63 -19.62
C THR A 236 29.21 3.64 -18.50
N THR A 237 28.62 3.48 -17.31
CA THR A 237 28.84 4.40 -16.19
C THR A 237 30.21 4.21 -15.52
N PHE A 238 30.81 3.02 -15.60
CA PHE A 238 32.13 2.73 -15.02
C PHE A 238 33.31 3.08 -15.94
N ASP A 239 33.12 3.11 -17.26
CA ASP A 239 34.18 3.50 -18.21
C ASP A 239 34.42 5.02 -18.26
N SER A 240 33.47 5.83 -17.79
CA SER A 240 33.61 7.29 -17.63
C SER A 240 34.36 7.74 -16.36
N LEU A 241 34.81 6.79 -15.54
CA LEU A 241 35.62 7.04 -14.34
C LEU A 241 36.96 6.29 -14.42
N LYS A 242 37.80 6.68 -15.36
CA LYS A 242 39.27 6.52 -15.29
C LYS A 242 39.95 7.76 -15.90
N PRO A 243 41.11 8.18 -15.38
CA PRO A 243 42.07 7.43 -14.55
C PRO A 243 41.84 7.53 -13.05
#